data_AF-H5TRF9-F1
#
_entry.id   AF-H5TRF9-F1
#
_cell.length_a   1.000
_cell.length_b   1.000
_cell.length_c   1.000
_cell.angle_alpha   90.00
_cell.angle_beta   90.00
_cell.angle_gamma   90.00
#
_symmetry.space_group_name_H-M   'P 1'
#
loop_
_entity.id
_entity.type
_entity.pdbx_description
1 polymer ?
#
loop_
_entity_poly.entity_id
_entity_poly.type
_entity_poly.pdbx_seq_one_letter_code
_entity_poly.pdbx_strand_id
1 'polypeptide(L)'
;MAEVVPKSLVEAQRADALFSRWRREKAARLASQEAGVRSGTAYRGHGWRRTPRDEQLLEFVTLHGMILLRQAAKWFYGGSEQTALKRAVKMTQAGLLARDDGVEEWAGTVLTPTRAGQRVGVSALPRMFDGLTVQDRAVPDNLLHAALVADRMLVARSQGITVLTERQIRLLDKQDDPVEVQAFLESVGVRFAAGATDVGVRSGQVFVKTGEDSAGRELFEKRDTFVAAPVPSTRQRGSDPLSVRYPDFLQVTGQGELVAVEVEIAAKPSDRLGAIIAGYAKAVARYRPDGRGGVVRERKRVRDGEGGTREEMRPVLERHQFRQVQWWCVPESQALLCGRYTRATNGYSRGMITKTMPLEFEGVDWAAPPTGLPMTVRAAVADDSGVQYKLDQRVLYARYRCSYQRWKLWRKVWESRVAPHERGAWTFVKWLMVPAGGAGVLSNLELCEEAELAAANAVPPRKSRAV
;
A
#
# COMPACT_ATOMS: atom_id res chain seq x y z
N MET A 1 33.50 -72.44 21.94
CA MET A 1 32.35 -71.78 21.29
C MET A 1 32.05 -70.49 22.04
N ALA A 2 31.76 -69.41 21.30
CA ALA A 2 31.64 -68.01 21.70
C ALA A 2 32.98 -67.31 22.02
N GLU A 3 33.55 -66.66 21.00
CA GLU A 3 34.69 -65.76 21.10
C GLU A 3 34.25 -64.48 21.84
N VAL A 4 34.78 -64.26 23.04
CA VAL A 4 34.46 -63.09 23.87
C VAL A 4 35.17 -61.89 23.28
N VAL A 5 34.46 -61.10 22.47
CA VAL A 5 34.97 -59.83 21.94
C VAL A 5 35.29 -58.90 23.12
N PRO A 6 36.53 -58.39 23.25
CA PRO A 6 36.91 -57.51 24.34
C PRO A 6 36.00 -56.28 24.37
N LYS A 7 35.46 -55.97 25.55
CA LYS A 7 34.55 -54.83 25.76
C LYS A 7 35.14 -53.49 25.26
N SER A 8 36.46 -53.36 25.32
CA SER A 8 37.23 -52.22 24.80
C SER A 8 37.15 -52.08 23.27
N LEU A 9 37.03 -53.19 22.53
CA LEU A 9 36.90 -53.18 21.08
C LEU A 9 35.52 -52.68 20.63
N VAL A 10 34.48 -53.05 21.38
CA VAL A 10 33.09 -52.61 21.13
C VAL A 10 32.92 -51.12 21.47
N GLU A 11 33.57 -50.63 22.53
CA GLU A 11 33.57 -49.22 22.89
C GLU A 11 34.34 -48.35 21.87
N ALA A 12 35.47 -48.84 21.37
CA ALA A 12 36.23 -48.17 20.30
C ALA A 12 35.42 -48.07 19.00
N GLN A 13 34.75 -49.16 18.59
CA GLN A 13 33.89 -49.16 17.39
C GLN A 13 32.67 -48.23 17.52
N ARG A 14 32.08 -48.11 18.72
CA ARG A 14 31.00 -47.15 18.99
C ARG A 14 31.48 -45.70 18.96
N ALA A 15 32.66 -45.43 19.52
CA ALA A 15 33.27 -44.10 19.49
C ALA A 15 33.57 -43.67 18.04
N ASP A 16 34.12 -44.56 17.21
CA ASP A 16 34.40 -44.30 15.80
C ASP A 16 33.12 -44.09 14.97
N ALA A 17 32.06 -44.86 15.25
CA ALA A 17 30.76 -44.68 14.61
C ALA A 17 30.15 -43.31 14.95
N LEU A 18 30.22 -42.87 16.21
CA LEU A 18 29.78 -41.55 16.66
C LEU A 18 30.63 -40.42 16.05
N PHE A 19 31.95 -40.61 15.96
CA PHE A 19 32.86 -39.67 15.32
C PHE A 19 32.57 -39.51 13.82
N SER A 20 32.23 -40.61 13.12
CA SER A 20 31.86 -40.58 11.70
C SER A 20 30.52 -39.89 11.46
N ARG A 21 29.55 -40.02 12.38
CA ARG A 21 28.25 -39.34 12.32
C ARG A 21 28.43 -37.84 12.52
N TRP A 22 29.22 -37.44 13.52
CA TRP A 22 29.52 -36.03 13.78
C TRP A 22 30.24 -35.35 12.61
N ARG A 23 31.19 -36.05 11.96
CA ARG A 23 31.86 -35.54 10.75
C ARG A 23 30.89 -35.38 9.58
N ARG A 24 29.95 -36.32 9.38
CA ARG A 24 28.91 -36.22 8.33
C ARG A 24 27.94 -35.08 8.59
N GLU A 25 27.48 -34.89 9.82
CA GLU A 25 26.61 -33.76 10.19
C GLU A 25 27.35 -32.41 10.04
N LYS A 26 28.63 -32.34 10.41
CA LYS A 26 29.47 -31.15 10.21
C LYS A 26 29.70 -30.85 8.73
N ALA A 27 29.96 -31.87 7.90
CA ALA A 27 30.10 -31.72 6.46
C ALA A 27 28.79 -31.29 5.78
N ALA A 28 27.64 -31.87 6.17
CA ALA A 28 26.34 -31.43 5.68
C ALA A 28 26.02 -29.99 6.08
N ARG A 29 26.42 -29.57 7.30
CA ARG A 29 26.28 -28.18 7.76
C ARG A 29 27.14 -27.22 6.94
N LEU A 30 28.39 -27.58 6.64
CA LEU A 30 29.30 -26.79 5.81
C LEU A 30 28.83 -26.73 4.36
N ALA A 31 28.44 -27.86 3.75
CA ALA A 31 27.91 -27.90 2.39
C ALA A 31 26.62 -27.07 2.24
N SER A 32 25.74 -27.12 3.25
CA SER A 32 24.54 -26.28 3.28
C SER A 32 24.85 -24.80 3.54
N GLN A 33 25.94 -24.48 4.25
CA GLN A 33 26.42 -23.11 4.42
C GLN A 33 27.02 -22.58 3.11
N GLU A 34 27.77 -23.38 2.36
CA GLU A 34 28.35 -22.98 1.07
C GLU A 34 27.30 -22.83 -0.03
N ALA A 35 26.35 -23.76 -0.13
CA ALA A 35 25.18 -23.61 -0.99
C ALA A 35 24.32 -22.41 -0.57
N GLY A 36 24.24 -22.15 0.73
CA GLY A 36 23.52 -21.02 1.27
C GLY A 36 24.17 -19.68 0.96
N VAL A 37 25.50 -19.60 1.00
CA VAL A 37 26.27 -18.41 0.65
C VAL A 37 26.16 -18.09 -0.84
N ARG A 38 26.16 -19.11 -1.72
CA ARG A 38 25.98 -18.91 -3.18
C ARG A 38 24.57 -18.48 -3.58
N SER A 39 23.56 -18.84 -2.78
CA SER A 39 22.14 -18.46 -2.99
C SER A 39 21.71 -17.24 -2.17
N GLY A 40 22.62 -16.65 -1.39
CA GLY A 40 22.33 -15.60 -0.40
C GLY A 40 21.49 -16.06 0.81
N THR A 41 21.10 -17.33 0.89
CA THR A 41 20.30 -17.90 1.99
C THR A 41 21.09 -18.12 3.27
N ALA A 42 22.43 -18.05 3.26
CA ALA A 42 23.28 -18.10 4.46
C ALA A 42 24.44 -17.09 4.41
N TYR A 43 24.68 -16.39 5.52
CA TYR A 43 25.83 -15.49 5.68
C TYR A 43 27.05 -16.25 6.25
N ARG A 44 28.26 -15.99 5.70
CA ARG A 44 29.51 -16.62 6.15
C ARG A 44 29.77 -16.26 7.62
N GLY A 45 29.99 -17.28 8.46
CA GLY A 45 30.52 -17.12 9.83
C GLY A 45 29.55 -17.36 11.00
N HIS A 46 28.23 -17.21 10.82
CA HIS A 46 27.28 -17.24 11.96
C HIS A 46 26.10 -18.23 11.82
N GLY A 47 26.01 -18.99 10.72
CA GLY A 47 24.97 -20.01 10.54
C GLY A 47 23.54 -19.48 10.45
N TRP A 48 23.35 -18.16 10.31
CA TRP A 48 22.04 -17.59 10.04
C TRP A 48 21.54 -18.01 8.67
N ARG A 49 20.25 -18.34 8.59
CA ARG A 49 19.52 -18.58 7.36
C ARG A 49 18.29 -17.69 7.24
N ARG A 50 17.98 -17.25 6.01
CA ARG A 50 16.69 -16.62 5.69
C ARG A 50 15.56 -17.59 6.03
N THR A 51 14.48 -17.05 6.59
CA THR A 51 13.23 -17.78 6.83
C THR A 51 12.21 -17.36 5.78
N PRO A 52 11.09 -18.10 5.61
CA PRO A 52 10.02 -17.66 4.72
C PRO A 52 9.50 -16.24 5.02
N ARG A 53 9.50 -15.84 6.29
CA ARG A 53 9.13 -14.47 6.71
C ARG A 53 10.11 -13.40 6.24
N ASP A 54 11.41 -13.71 6.21
CA ASP A 54 12.41 -12.80 5.66
C ASP A 54 12.26 -12.67 4.14
N GLU A 55 11.94 -13.77 3.45
CA GLU A 55 11.71 -13.75 2.01
C GLU A 55 10.47 -12.92 1.66
N GLN A 56 9.37 -13.07 2.41
CA GLN A 56 8.18 -12.24 2.27
C GLN A 56 8.46 -10.75 2.53
N LEU A 57 9.29 -10.44 3.53
CA LEU A 57 9.71 -9.06 3.81
C LEU A 57 10.58 -8.50 2.68
N LEU A 58 11.55 -9.28 2.19
CA LEU A 58 12.43 -8.90 1.08
C LEU A 58 11.66 -8.69 -0.22
N GLU A 59 10.70 -9.56 -0.53
CA GLU A 59 9.77 -9.39 -1.65
C GLU A 59 8.99 -8.07 -1.48
N PHE A 60 8.34 -7.87 -0.34
CA PHE A 60 7.53 -6.68 -0.09
C PHE A 60 8.34 -5.38 -0.24
N VAL A 61 9.49 -5.30 0.44
CA VAL A 61 10.32 -4.09 0.42
C VAL A 61 10.98 -3.89 -0.95
N THR A 62 11.19 -4.96 -1.73
CA THR A 62 11.64 -4.87 -3.13
C THR A 62 10.59 -4.26 -4.03
N LEU A 63 9.35 -4.75 -3.93
CA LEU A 63 8.22 -4.28 -4.72
C LEU A 63 7.82 -2.85 -4.34
N HIS A 64 7.74 -2.55 -3.05
CA HIS A 64 7.29 -1.24 -2.55
C HIS A 64 8.44 -0.19 -2.53
N GLY A 65 9.63 -0.61 -2.12
CA GLY A 65 10.85 0.20 -2.06
C GLY A 65 11.32 0.53 -0.64
N MET A 66 10.45 0.45 0.37
CA MET A 66 10.80 0.69 1.77
C MET A 66 9.77 0.04 2.72
N ILE A 67 10.11 -0.05 4.00
CA ILE A 67 9.17 -0.38 5.08
C ILE A 67 9.71 0.15 6.42
N LEU A 68 8.83 0.56 7.33
CA LEU A 68 9.24 0.87 8.70
C LEU A 68 9.44 -0.42 9.51
N LEU A 69 10.40 -0.44 10.44
CA LEU A 69 10.66 -1.62 11.26
C LEU A 69 9.43 -2.07 12.08
N ARG A 70 8.60 -1.13 12.55
CA ARG A 70 7.36 -1.43 13.26
C ARG A 70 6.30 -2.08 12.37
N GLN A 71 6.19 -1.62 11.12
CA GLN A 71 5.35 -2.29 10.11
C GLN A 71 5.88 -3.70 9.85
N ALA A 72 7.19 -3.87 9.69
CA ALA A 72 7.81 -5.18 9.54
C ALA A 72 7.51 -6.11 10.73
N ALA A 73 7.61 -5.57 11.95
CA ALA A 73 7.28 -6.29 13.18
C ALA A 73 5.84 -6.78 13.20
N LYS A 74 4.89 -5.87 12.95
CA LYS A 74 3.45 -6.18 12.92
C LYS A 74 3.13 -7.25 11.88
N TRP A 75 3.57 -7.06 10.65
CA TRP A 75 3.05 -7.82 9.50
C TRP A 75 3.84 -9.09 9.18
N PHE A 76 5.14 -9.15 9.50
CA PHE A 76 5.99 -10.30 9.13
C PHE A 76 6.49 -11.08 10.34
N TYR A 77 6.53 -10.47 11.53
CA TYR A 77 7.14 -11.06 12.72
C TYR A 77 6.20 -11.13 13.94
N GLY A 78 4.88 -11.18 13.70
CA GLY A 78 3.87 -11.42 14.73
C GLY A 78 3.82 -10.34 15.82
N GLY A 79 4.11 -9.09 15.46
CA GLY A 79 4.13 -7.95 16.38
C GLY A 79 5.41 -7.78 17.19
N SER A 80 6.39 -8.70 17.09
CA SER A 80 7.62 -8.62 17.89
C SER A 80 8.66 -7.69 17.25
N GLU A 81 8.76 -6.44 17.74
CA GLU A 81 9.78 -5.47 17.29
C GLU A 81 11.21 -5.97 17.54
N GLN A 82 11.46 -6.65 18.66
CA GLN A 82 12.77 -7.23 18.95
C GLN A 82 13.14 -8.32 17.94
N THR A 83 12.19 -9.15 17.53
CA THR A 83 12.42 -10.18 16.50
C THR A 83 12.68 -9.52 15.16
N ALA A 84 11.85 -8.55 14.75
CA ALA A 84 12.04 -7.80 13.52
C ALA A 84 13.42 -7.14 13.46
N LEU A 85 13.83 -6.47 14.55
CA LEU A 85 15.16 -5.85 14.64
C LEU A 85 16.29 -6.86 14.49
N LYS A 86 16.22 -7.98 15.23
CA LYS A 86 17.22 -9.05 15.13
C LYS A 86 17.32 -9.63 13.71
N ARG A 87 16.20 -9.80 13.00
CA ARG A 87 16.19 -10.28 11.60
C ARG A 87 16.71 -9.22 10.63
N ALA A 88 16.27 -7.97 10.78
CA ALA A 88 16.71 -6.84 9.97
C ALA A 88 18.23 -6.62 10.07
N VAL A 89 18.81 -6.68 11.28
CA VAL A 89 20.27 -6.59 11.48
C VAL A 89 21.00 -7.69 10.71
N LYS A 90 20.53 -8.93 10.78
CA LYS A 90 21.17 -10.05 10.06
C LYS A 90 21.07 -9.90 8.55
N MET A 91 19.91 -9.45 8.03
CA MET A 91 19.76 -9.16 6.60
C MET A 91 20.60 -7.95 6.14
N THR A 92 20.80 -6.96 7.01
CA THR A 92 21.69 -5.81 6.75
C THR A 92 23.15 -6.26 6.70
N GLN A 93 23.59 -7.07 7.67
CA GLN A 93 24.94 -7.67 7.68
C GLN A 93 25.18 -8.58 6.47
N ALA A 94 24.14 -9.26 6.00
CA ALA A 94 24.17 -10.05 4.77
C ALA A 94 24.11 -9.20 3.48
N GLY A 95 24.05 -7.87 3.59
CA GLY A 95 23.99 -6.96 2.45
C GLY A 95 22.70 -7.06 1.65
N LEU A 96 21.59 -7.50 2.26
CA LEU A 96 20.28 -7.61 1.59
C LEU A 96 19.43 -6.36 1.84
N LEU A 97 19.51 -5.78 3.04
CA LEU A 97 18.82 -4.55 3.40
C LEU A 97 19.81 -3.44 3.73
N ALA A 98 19.43 -2.20 3.45
CA ALA A 98 19.97 -1.04 4.14
C ALA A 98 19.03 -0.69 5.30
N ARG A 99 19.62 -0.14 6.36
CA ARG A 99 18.93 0.24 7.59
C ARG A 99 19.31 1.66 7.94
N ASP A 100 18.32 2.54 7.94
CA ASP A 100 18.47 3.94 8.33
C ASP A 100 17.77 4.15 9.68
N ASP A 101 18.57 4.29 10.72
CA ASP A 101 18.09 4.52 12.07
C ASP A 101 17.89 6.02 12.30
N GLY A 102 16.69 6.43 12.71
CA GLY A 102 16.44 7.80 13.17
C GLY A 102 16.29 8.84 12.06
N VAL A 103 15.81 8.45 10.88
CA VAL A 103 15.48 9.39 9.78
C VAL A 103 14.55 10.51 10.30
N GLU A 104 13.51 10.12 11.03
CA GLU A 104 12.68 11.01 11.83
C GLU A 104 12.24 10.27 13.10
N GLU A 105 12.04 11.00 14.21
CA GLU A 105 11.64 10.40 15.51
C GLU A 105 10.38 9.52 15.37
N TRP A 106 9.41 9.97 14.56
CA TRP A 106 8.17 9.23 14.35
C TRP A 106 8.37 7.98 13.49
N ALA A 107 9.27 8.00 12.51
CA ALA A 107 9.48 6.88 11.60
C ALA A 107 10.27 5.75 12.27
N GLY A 108 11.19 6.09 13.17
CA GLY A 108 12.09 5.13 13.80
C GLY A 108 13.10 4.60 12.80
N THR A 109 13.23 3.27 12.68
CA THR A 109 14.12 2.62 11.72
C THR A 109 13.39 2.36 10.40
N VAL A 110 13.99 2.81 9.29
CA VAL A 110 13.53 2.54 7.93
C VAL A 110 14.40 1.45 7.31
N LEU A 111 13.76 0.49 6.63
CA LEU A 111 14.43 -0.57 5.89
C LEU A 111 14.20 -0.37 4.40
N THR A 112 15.26 -0.39 3.60
CA THR A 112 15.20 -0.37 2.13
C THR A 112 15.99 -1.54 1.55
N PRO A 113 15.63 -2.04 0.35
CA PRO A 113 16.35 -3.14 -0.26
C PRO A 113 17.62 -2.65 -0.99
N THR A 114 18.74 -3.31 -0.72
CA THR A 114 19.92 -3.23 -1.59
C THR A 114 19.65 -3.95 -2.91
N ARG A 115 20.48 -3.77 -3.94
CA ARG A 115 20.43 -4.57 -5.18
C ARG A 115 20.44 -6.08 -4.93
N ALA A 116 21.24 -6.56 -3.97
CA ALA A 116 21.28 -7.98 -3.63
C ALA A 116 19.96 -8.45 -2.99
N GLY A 117 19.38 -7.64 -2.11
CA GLY A 117 18.04 -7.87 -1.57
C GLY A 117 16.96 -7.87 -2.64
N GLN A 118 17.04 -6.95 -3.62
CA GLN A 118 16.10 -6.86 -4.73
C GLN A 118 16.12 -8.13 -5.59
N ARG A 119 17.31 -8.66 -5.91
CA ARG A 119 17.44 -9.93 -6.66
C ARG A 119 16.76 -11.09 -5.95
N VAL A 120 16.82 -11.12 -4.61
CA VAL A 120 16.11 -12.11 -3.81
C VAL A 120 14.60 -11.84 -3.83
N GLY A 121 14.19 -10.59 -3.67
CA GLY A 121 12.78 -10.21 -3.65
C GLY A 121 12.05 -10.42 -4.97
N VAL A 122 12.76 -10.42 -6.12
CA VAL A 122 12.15 -10.70 -7.43
C VAL A 122 12.37 -12.13 -7.93
N SER A 123 13.09 -13.00 -7.22
CA SER A 123 13.49 -14.30 -7.78
C SER A 123 12.33 -15.23 -8.12
N ALA A 124 11.17 -15.03 -7.50
CA ALA A 124 9.95 -15.78 -7.76
C ALA A 124 8.99 -15.05 -8.73
N LEU A 125 9.35 -13.86 -9.20
CA LEU A 125 8.52 -13.03 -10.09
C LEU A 125 8.88 -13.28 -11.56
N PRO A 126 7.95 -13.01 -12.49
CA PRO A 126 8.25 -13.00 -13.93
C PRO A 126 9.37 -12.02 -14.30
N ARG A 127 10.11 -12.36 -15.37
CA ARG A 127 11.28 -11.59 -15.85
C ARG A 127 10.99 -10.12 -16.18
N MET A 128 9.75 -9.78 -16.54
CA MET A 128 9.33 -8.37 -16.74
C MET A 128 9.60 -7.48 -15.52
N PHE A 129 9.76 -8.07 -14.32
CA PHE A 129 10.08 -7.35 -13.09
C PHE A 129 11.59 -7.27 -12.77
N ASP A 130 12.47 -7.82 -13.61
CA ASP A 130 13.93 -7.72 -13.43
C ASP A 130 14.40 -6.25 -13.40
N GLY A 131 13.66 -5.36 -14.08
CA GLY A 131 13.86 -3.91 -14.03
C GLY A 131 13.74 -3.28 -12.63
N LEU A 132 13.20 -4.01 -11.65
CA LEU A 132 13.19 -3.56 -10.25
C LEU A 132 14.58 -3.57 -9.62
N THR A 133 15.55 -4.31 -10.18
CA THR A 133 16.89 -4.56 -9.62
C THR A 133 17.98 -3.56 -10.06
N VAL A 134 17.63 -2.56 -10.86
CA VAL A 134 18.58 -1.69 -11.57
C VAL A 134 19.33 -0.73 -10.64
N GLN A 135 18.72 -0.31 -9.53
CA GLN A 135 19.27 0.70 -8.63
C GLN A 135 19.02 0.36 -7.16
N ASP A 136 19.99 0.70 -6.32
CA ASP A 136 19.80 0.66 -4.87
C ASP A 136 18.69 1.64 -4.47
N ARG A 137 18.00 1.33 -3.37
CA ARG A 137 16.93 2.18 -2.86
C ARG A 137 17.42 2.93 -1.63
N ALA A 138 17.21 4.24 -1.66
CA ALA A 138 17.34 5.11 -0.51
C ALA A 138 15.97 5.33 0.13
N VAL A 139 16.00 5.87 1.35
CA VAL A 139 14.79 6.35 2.02
C VAL A 139 14.11 7.42 1.15
N PRO A 140 12.81 7.31 0.85
CA PRO A 140 12.16 8.26 -0.03
C PRO A 140 11.93 9.62 0.65
N ASP A 141 12.06 10.71 -0.12
CA ASP A 141 11.80 12.08 0.35
C ASP A 141 10.35 12.25 0.85
N ASN A 142 9.40 11.54 0.25
CA ASN A 142 8.00 11.49 0.66
C ASN A 142 7.73 10.36 1.66
N LEU A 143 8.61 10.17 2.65
CA LEU A 143 8.59 9.09 3.65
C LEU A 143 7.20 8.82 4.25
N LEU A 144 6.45 9.86 4.63
CA LEU A 144 5.10 9.70 5.19
C LEU A 144 4.12 9.06 4.19
N HIS A 145 4.16 9.49 2.93
CA HIS A 145 3.32 8.93 1.86
C HIS A 145 3.68 7.46 1.64
N ALA A 146 4.97 7.18 1.46
CA ALA A 146 5.45 5.82 1.22
C ALA A 146 5.10 4.87 2.37
N ALA A 147 5.25 5.31 3.62
CA ALA A 147 4.88 4.51 4.79
C ALA A 147 3.37 4.28 4.90
N LEU A 148 2.54 5.29 4.57
CA LEU A 148 1.08 5.13 4.59
C LEU A 148 0.60 4.20 3.47
N VAL A 149 1.18 4.29 2.27
CA VAL A 149 0.92 3.35 1.18
C VAL A 149 1.28 1.93 1.60
N ALA A 150 2.45 1.73 2.22
CA ALA A 150 2.86 0.42 2.77
C ALA A 150 1.81 -0.13 3.75
N ASP A 151 1.32 0.70 4.67
CA ASP A 151 0.29 0.32 5.64
C ASP A 151 -0.99 -0.15 4.94
N ARG A 152 -1.50 0.62 3.95
CA ARG A 152 -2.73 0.25 3.23
C ARG A 152 -2.56 -1.02 2.40
N MET A 153 -1.40 -1.22 1.78
CA MET A 153 -1.09 -2.45 1.07
C MET A 153 -1.04 -3.66 2.01
N LEU A 154 -0.39 -3.54 3.17
CA LEU A 154 -0.25 -4.63 4.14
C LEU A 154 -1.61 -5.00 4.75
N VAL A 155 -2.46 -4.02 5.03
CA VAL A 155 -3.86 -4.25 5.42
C VAL A 155 -4.60 -5.04 4.34
N ALA A 156 -4.52 -4.62 3.07
CA ALA A 156 -5.18 -5.34 1.97
C ALA A 156 -4.66 -6.79 1.85
N ARG A 157 -3.34 -7.00 1.88
CA ARG A 157 -2.73 -8.34 1.85
C ARG A 157 -3.20 -9.22 3.00
N SER A 158 -3.36 -8.66 4.21
CA SER A 158 -3.85 -9.40 5.37
C SER A 158 -5.30 -9.87 5.24
N GLN A 159 -6.07 -9.24 4.35
CA GLN A 159 -7.43 -9.62 4.00
C GLN A 159 -7.48 -10.63 2.83
N GLY A 160 -6.32 -11.16 2.41
CA GLY A 160 -6.21 -12.07 1.28
C GLY A 160 -6.34 -11.38 -0.08
N ILE A 161 -6.24 -10.04 -0.13
CA ILE A 161 -6.34 -9.27 -1.37
C ILE A 161 -4.96 -9.22 -2.04
N THR A 162 -4.90 -9.61 -3.31
CA THR A 162 -3.70 -9.45 -4.13
C THR A 162 -3.47 -7.98 -4.45
N VAL A 163 -2.23 -7.52 -4.33
CA VAL A 163 -1.83 -6.12 -4.50
C VAL A 163 -0.74 -6.00 -5.55
N LEU A 164 -0.87 -5.00 -6.44
CA LEU A 164 0.20 -4.58 -7.35
C LEU A 164 0.69 -3.19 -6.96
N THR A 165 1.98 -3.05 -6.68
CA THR A 165 2.61 -1.76 -6.33
C THR A 165 2.68 -0.81 -7.52
N GLU A 166 2.78 0.51 -7.26
CA GLU A 166 3.10 1.51 -8.30
C GLU A 166 4.31 1.09 -9.17
N ARG A 167 5.35 0.49 -8.56
CA ARG A 167 6.54 0.05 -9.28
C ARG A 167 6.25 -1.11 -10.24
N GLN A 168 5.44 -2.08 -9.83
CA GLN A 168 4.98 -3.14 -10.73
C GLN A 168 4.08 -2.58 -11.83
N ILE A 169 3.13 -1.71 -11.48
CA ILE A 169 2.22 -1.05 -12.42
C ILE A 169 3.03 -0.33 -13.51
N ARG A 170 4.04 0.45 -13.14
CA ARG A 170 4.90 1.16 -14.08
C ARG A 170 5.70 0.24 -14.99
N LEU A 171 6.11 -0.93 -14.51
CA LEU A 171 6.82 -1.90 -15.35
C LEU A 171 5.87 -2.62 -16.30
N LEU A 172 4.68 -3.00 -15.83
CA LEU A 172 3.62 -3.59 -16.66
C LEU A 172 3.18 -2.64 -17.77
N ASP A 173 2.93 -1.38 -17.43
CA ASP A 173 2.50 -0.34 -18.38
C ASP A 173 3.59 0.02 -19.40
N LYS A 174 4.86 -0.30 -19.11
CA LYS A 174 5.99 -0.12 -20.01
C LYS A 174 6.25 -1.32 -20.93
N GLN A 175 5.62 -2.47 -20.71
CA GLN A 175 5.80 -3.63 -21.59
C GLN A 175 5.17 -3.36 -22.96
N ASP A 176 5.89 -3.72 -24.01
CA ASP A 176 5.44 -3.52 -25.39
C ASP A 176 4.46 -4.62 -25.84
N ASP A 177 4.49 -5.79 -25.20
CA ASP A 177 3.56 -6.90 -25.47
C ASP A 177 2.35 -6.85 -24.52
N PRO A 178 1.17 -6.41 -24.99
CA PRO A 178 -0.04 -6.41 -24.17
C PRO A 178 -0.53 -7.82 -23.81
N VAL A 179 -0.20 -8.86 -24.58
CA VAL A 179 -0.59 -10.25 -24.31
C VAL A 179 0.17 -10.78 -23.10
N GLU A 180 1.47 -10.48 -23.00
CA GLU A 180 2.28 -10.85 -21.84
C GLU A 180 1.75 -10.19 -20.56
N VAL A 181 1.37 -8.90 -20.64
CA VAL A 181 0.77 -8.16 -19.53
C VAL A 181 -0.57 -8.78 -19.13
N GLN A 182 -1.43 -9.12 -20.09
CA GLN A 182 -2.71 -9.79 -19.81
C GLN A 182 -2.49 -11.14 -19.13
N ALA A 183 -1.62 -11.99 -19.66
CA ALA A 183 -1.34 -13.30 -19.09
C ALA A 183 -0.82 -13.20 -17.64
N PHE A 184 0.04 -12.22 -17.35
CA PHE A 184 0.46 -11.96 -15.99
C PHE A 184 -0.72 -11.52 -15.10
N LEU A 185 -1.53 -10.56 -15.56
CA LEU A 185 -2.67 -10.07 -14.80
C LEU A 185 -3.68 -11.19 -14.52
N GLU A 186 -3.94 -12.08 -15.47
CA GLU A 186 -4.76 -13.28 -15.27
C GLU A 186 -4.15 -14.23 -14.24
N SER A 187 -2.83 -14.43 -14.25
CA SER A 187 -2.14 -15.28 -13.28
C SER A 187 -2.26 -14.78 -11.83
N VAL A 188 -2.49 -13.47 -11.64
CA VAL A 188 -2.73 -12.86 -10.31
C VAL A 188 -4.23 -12.68 -10.00
N GLY A 189 -5.10 -13.25 -10.83
CA GLY A 189 -6.54 -13.34 -10.61
C GLY A 189 -7.38 -12.30 -11.33
N VAL A 190 -6.80 -11.46 -12.21
CA VAL A 190 -7.57 -10.48 -13.00
C VAL A 190 -8.39 -11.20 -14.08
N ARG A 191 -9.62 -10.74 -14.28
CA ARG A 191 -10.52 -11.20 -15.34
C ARG A 191 -10.71 -10.09 -16.36
N PHE A 192 -10.40 -10.37 -17.62
CA PHE A 192 -10.68 -9.46 -18.73
C PHE A 192 -12.12 -9.61 -19.24
N ALA A 193 -12.71 -8.49 -19.65
CA ALA A 193 -14.04 -8.50 -20.26
C ALA A 193 -13.97 -8.98 -21.72
N ALA A 194 -14.79 -9.98 -22.07
CA ALA A 194 -14.86 -10.51 -23.44
C ALA A 194 -15.66 -9.62 -24.41
N GLY A 195 -16.53 -8.77 -23.89
CA GLY A 195 -17.37 -7.87 -24.69
C GLY A 195 -17.90 -6.67 -23.90
N ALA A 196 -18.67 -5.81 -24.59
CA ALA A 196 -19.13 -4.52 -24.07
C ALA A 196 -20.10 -4.62 -22.86
N THR A 197 -20.70 -5.79 -22.66
CA THR A 197 -21.63 -6.08 -21.55
C THR A 197 -21.03 -7.00 -20.48
N ASP A 198 -19.78 -7.44 -20.65
CA ASP A 198 -19.09 -8.27 -19.66
C ASP A 198 -18.42 -7.42 -18.58
N VAL A 199 -18.51 -7.92 -17.36
CA VAL A 199 -17.74 -7.46 -16.20
C VAL A 199 -16.31 -7.98 -16.34
N GLY A 200 -15.33 -7.10 -16.12
CA GLY A 200 -13.91 -7.43 -16.21
C GLY A 200 -13.08 -6.26 -16.72
N VAL A 201 -11.76 -6.34 -16.57
CA VAL A 201 -10.83 -5.27 -16.98
C VAL A 201 -10.88 -5.08 -18.49
N ARG A 202 -10.84 -3.82 -18.93
CA ARG A 202 -10.64 -3.41 -20.32
C ARG A 202 -9.45 -2.46 -20.42
N SER A 203 -8.78 -2.44 -21.57
CA SER A 203 -7.73 -1.45 -21.80
C SER A 203 -8.30 -0.04 -21.83
N GLY A 204 -7.64 0.86 -21.10
CA GLY A 204 -7.61 2.27 -21.40
C GLY A 204 -6.69 2.54 -22.60
N GLN A 205 -6.79 3.74 -23.17
CA GLN A 205 -6.02 4.13 -24.34
C GLN A 205 -5.30 5.43 -24.06
N VAL A 206 -4.00 5.48 -24.35
CA VAL A 206 -3.13 6.65 -24.25
C VAL A 206 -2.41 6.86 -25.59
N PHE A 207 -2.15 8.10 -25.96
CA PHE A 207 -1.38 8.44 -27.14
C PHE A 207 0.03 8.83 -26.73
N VAL A 208 1.03 8.11 -27.24
CA VAL A 208 2.44 8.30 -26.89
C VAL A 208 3.15 8.94 -28.08
N LYS A 209 3.93 9.99 -27.84
CA LYS A 209 4.74 10.62 -28.89
C LYS A 209 5.81 9.62 -29.35
N THR A 210 5.81 9.27 -30.63
CA THR A 210 6.76 8.33 -31.24
C THR A 210 7.84 9.01 -32.08
N GLY A 211 7.63 10.27 -32.45
CA GLY A 211 8.61 11.04 -33.21
C GLY A 211 8.05 12.35 -33.72
N GLU A 212 8.68 12.87 -34.76
CA GLU A 212 8.24 14.02 -35.53
C GLU A 212 8.32 13.66 -37.02
N ASP A 213 7.36 14.13 -37.81
CA ASP A 213 7.39 13.96 -39.25
C ASP A 213 8.39 14.94 -39.91
N SER A 214 8.56 14.82 -41.23
CA SER A 214 9.46 15.69 -42.01
C SER A 214 9.06 17.18 -41.99
N ALA A 215 7.85 17.50 -41.54
CA ALA A 215 7.36 18.87 -41.37
C ALA A 215 7.46 19.36 -39.91
N GLY A 216 8.09 18.59 -39.02
CA GLY A 216 8.23 18.90 -37.59
C GLY A 216 6.94 18.73 -36.78
N ARG A 217 5.94 18.01 -37.31
CA ARG A 217 4.71 17.70 -36.58
C ARG A 217 4.91 16.47 -35.72
N GLU A 218 4.48 16.55 -34.47
CA GLU A 218 4.58 15.42 -33.54
C GLU A 218 3.72 14.24 -34.02
N LEU A 219 4.33 13.06 -34.06
CA LEU A 219 3.65 11.80 -34.36
C LEU A 219 3.28 11.10 -33.05
N PHE A 220 2.04 10.62 -32.98
CA PHE A 220 1.52 9.90 -31.82
C PHE A 220 1.02 8.53 -32.22
N GLU A 221 1.38 7.53 -31.43
CA GLU A 221 0.86 6.18 -31.54
C GLU A 221 -0.08 5.88 -30.36
N LYS A 222 -1.13 5.14 -30.66
CA LYS A 222 -2.11 4.71 -29.68
C LYS A 222 -1.60 3.45 -28.97
N ARG A 223 -1.52 3.51 -27.63
CA ARG A 223 -1.09 2.41 -26.77
C ARG A 223 -2.21 2.04 -25.79
N ASP A 224 -2.38 0.74 -25.58
CA ASP A 224 -3.28 0.21 -24.57
C ASP A 224 -2.62 0.22 -23.18
N THR A 225 -3.40 0.52 -22.15
CA THR A 225 -2.99 0.44 -20.75
C THR A 225 -4.06 -0.27 -19.92
N PHE A 226 -3.67 -1.27 -19.13
CA PHE A 226 -4.61 -2.02 -18.28
C PHE A 226 -4.56 -1.55 -16.83
N VAL A 227 -3.43 -0.97 -16.40
CA VAL A 227 -3.10 -0.75 -14.99
C VAL A 227 -2.90 0.73 -14.63
N ALA A 228 -2.91 1.64 -15.62
CA ALA A 228 -2.77 3.08 -15.41
C ALA A 228 -3.93 3.86 -16.04
N ALA A 229 -4.41 4.90 -15.36
CA ALA A 229 -5.53 5.70 -15.88
C ALA A 229 -5.02 6.68 -16.94
N PRO A 230 -5.57 6.71 -18.18
CA PRO A 230 -5.25 7.77 -19.14
C PRO A 230 -5.73 9.14 -18.62
N VAL A 231 -4.83 10.13 -18.59
CA VAL A 231 -5.11 11.47 -18.06
C VAL A 231 -4.97 12.52 -19.15
N PRO A 232 -5.95 13.45 -19.29
CA PRO A 232 -5.83 14.56 -20.23
C PRO A 232 -4.68 15.49 -19.84
N SER A 233 -3.94 15.98 -20.83
CA SER A 233 -2.89 16.98 -20.60
C SER A 233 -3.51 18.32 -20.16
N THR A 234 -3.03 18.91 -19.07
CA THR A 234 -3.47 20.25 -18.64
C THR A 234 -3.01 21.37 -19.56
N ARG A 235 -2.03 21.10 -20.45
CA ARG A 235 -1.37 22.11 -21.29
C ARG A 235 -1.86 22.15 -22.73
N GLN A 236 -2.79 21.29 -23.15
CA GLN A 236 -3.10 21.12 -24.58
C GLN A 236 -4.60 21.18 -24.88
N ARG A 237 -4.93 21.81 -26.02
CA ARG A 237 -6.28 21.83 -26.60
C ARG A 237 -6.50 20.52 -27.38
N GLY A 238 -6.94 19.48 -26.68
CA GLY A 238 -7.28 18.18 -27.27
C GLY A 238 -7.95 17.28 -26.24
N SER A 239 -8.84 16.38 -26.67
CA SER A 239 -9.53 15.43 -25.79
C SER A 239 -8.70 14.19 -25.47
N ASP A 240 -7.63 13.96 -26.22
CA ASP A 240 -6.87 12.72 -26.20
C ASP A 240 -5.85 12.71 -25.04
N PRO A 241 -5.80 11.63 -24.24
CA PRO A 241 -4.86 11.52 -23.15
C PRO A 241 -3.45 11.23 -23.68
N LEU A 242 -2.52 12.14 -23.43
CA LEU A 242 -1.10 11.97 -23.76
C LEU A 242 -0.24 11.45 -22.60
N SER A 243 -0.87 11.20 -21.46
CA SER A 243 -0.19 10.75 -20.24
C SER A 243 -1.04 9.77 -19.47
N VAL A 244 -0.43 9.06 -18.53
CA VAL A 244 -1.12 8.17 -17.61
C VAL A 244 -0.89 8.58 -16.16
N ARG A 245 -1.88 8.32 -15.30
CA ARG A 245 -1.73 8.32 -13.84
C ARG A 245 -1.61 6.88 -13.38
N TYR A 246 -0.47 6.60 -12.76
CA TYR A 246 -0.27 5.40 -11.96
C TYR A 246 -0.93 5.58 -10.59
N PRO A 247 -1.87 4.70 -10.20
CA PRO A 247 -2.31 4.59 -8.80
C PRO A 247 -1.13 4.29 -7.89
N ASP A 248 -1.22 4.66 -6.61
CA ASP A 248 -0.19 4.28 -5.63
C ASP A 248 -0.09 2.76 -5.48
N PHE A 249 -1.22 2.06 -5.61
CA PHE A 249 -1.28 0.62 -5.84
C PHE A 249 -2.64 0.18 -6.40
N LEU A 250 -2.70 -1.05 -6.91
CA LEU A 250 -3.92 -1.73 -7.32
C LEU A 250 -4.24 -2.87 -6.36
N GLN A 251 -5.54 -3.11 -6.16
CA GLN A 251 -6.07 -4.32 -5.54
C GLN A 251 -6.77 -5.17 -6.60
N VAL A 252 -6.55 -6.48 -6.58
CA VAL A 252 -7.34 -7.45 -7.38
C VAL A 252 -8.46 -7.98 -6.48
N THR A 253 -9.71 -7.73 -6.87
CA THR A 253 -10.87 -8.19 -6.11
C THR A 253 -11.06 -9.70 -6.27
N GLY A 254 -11.81 -10.33 -5.36
CA GLY A 254 -12.19 -11.74 -5.51
C GLY A 254 -13.05 -12.05 -6.76
N GLN A 255 -13.54 -11.03 -7.46
CA GLN A 255 -14.25 -11.15 -8.74
C GLN A 255 -13.33 -10.95 -9.96
N GLY A 256 -12.03 -10.73 -9.72
CA GLY A 256 -11.02 -10.50 -10.74
C GLY A 256 -11.03 -9.11 -11.36
N GLU A 257 -11.63 -8.12 -10.69
CA GLU A 257 -11.59 -6.73 -11.13
C GLU A 257 -10.49 -5.95 -10.42
N LEU A 258 -10.09 -4.80 -10.99
CA LEU A 258 -9.09 -3.93 -10.40
C LEU A 258 -9.72 -2.78 -9.62
N VAL A 259 -9.21 -2.51 -8.43
CA VAL A 259 -9.50 -1.30 -7.66
C VAL A 259 -8.23 -0.47 -7.56
N ALA A 260 -8.29 0.77 -8.04
CA ALA A 260 -7.19 1.71 -7.90
C ALA A 260 -7.22 2.36 -6.52
N VAL A 261 -6.08 2.41 -5.84
CA VAL A 261 -5.97 3.06 -4.54
C VAL A 261 -5.02 4.25 -4.64
N GLU A 262 -5.49 5.39 -4.14
CA GLU A 262 -4.78 6.65 -4.09
C GLU A 262 -4.69 7.12 -2.63
N VAL A 263 -3.50 7.52 -2.22
CA VAL A 263 -3.20 8.10 -0.91
C VAL A 263 -2.87 9.58 -1.14
N GLU A 264 -3.68 10.49 -0.59
CA GLU A 264 -3.48 11.92 -0.80
C GLU A 264 -3.29 12.63 0.54
N ILE A 265 -2.03 12.82 0.92
CA ILE A 265 -1.65 13.47 2.18
C ILE A 265 -1.12 14.90 2.00
N ALA A 266 -1.02 15.39 0.77
CA ALA A 266 -0.62 16.74 0.44
C ALA A 266 -1.65 17.39 -0.48
N ALA A 267 -1.81 18.70 -0.38
CA ALA A 267 -2.66 19.43 -1.32
C ALA A 267 -1.96 19.47 -2.68
N LYS A 268 -2.60 18.90 -3.70
CA LYS A 268 -2.20 19.09 -5.11
C LYS A 268 -2.83 20.38 -5.65
N PRO A 269 -2.18 21.06 -6.61
CA PRO A 269 -2.82 22.10 -7.39
C PRO A 269 -4.15 21.61 -7.97
N SER A 270 -5.18 22.46 -7.92
CA SER A 270 -6.56 22.06 -8.26
C SER A 270 -6.73 21.60 -9.71
N ASP A 271 -5.96 22.17 -10.63
CA ASP A 271 -5.90 21.79 -12.05
C ASP A 271 -5.34 20.38 -12.23
N ARG A 272 -4.23 20.07 -11.54
CA ARG A 272 -3.60 18.75 -11.57
C ARG A 272 -4.50 17.69 -10.96
N LEU A 273 -5.14 17.98 -9.82
CA LEU A 273 -6.07 17.06 -9.18
C LEU A 273 -7.32 16.84 -10.06
N GLY A 274 -7.85 17.91 -10.67
CA GLY A 274 -8.95 17.83 -11.62
C GLY A 274 -8.65 16.94 -12.82
N ALA A 275 -7.44 17.04 -13.41
CA ALA A 275 -7.02 16.18 -14.51
C ALA A 275 -6.96 14.69 -14.09
N ILE A 276 -6.42 14.39 -12.91
CA ILE A 276 -6.38 13.03 -12.36
C ILE A 276 -7.79 12.47 -12.18
N ILE A 277 -8.71 13.24 -11.59
CA ILE A 277 -10.10 12.81 -11.39
C ILE A 277 -10.80 12.61 -12.72
N ALA A 278 -10.58 13.48 -13.70
CA ALA A 278 -11.12 13.30 -15.05
C ALA A 278 -10.60 12.02 -15.73
N GLY A 279 -9.32 11.69 -15.54
CA GLY A 279 -8.75 10.42 -16.02
C GLY A 279 -9.38 9.22 -15.36
N TYR A 280 -9.50 9.22 -14.03
CA TYR A 280 -10.16 8.14 -13.30
C TYR A 280 -11.64 8.03 -13.62
N ALA A 281 -12.36 9.14 -13.80
CA ALA A 281 -13.77 9.14 -14.19
C ALA A 281 -14.00 8.48 -15.56
N LYS A 282 -12.99 8.49 -16.42
CA LYS A 282 -12.98 7.72 -17.68
C LYS A 282 -12.50 6.28 -17.48
N ALA A 283 -11.71 5.96 -16.46
CA ALA A 283 -11.17 4.60 -16.27
C ALA A 283 -12.11 3.70 -15.45
N VAL A 284 -12.95 4.28 -14.58
CA VAL A 284 -13.87 3.52 -13.74
C VAL A 284 -15.07 2.97 -14.49
N ALA A 285 -15.61 1.87 -13.96
CA ALA A 285 -16.87 1.26 -14.35
C ALA A 285 -18.01 2.28 -14.45
N ARG A 286 -18.49 2.54 -15.67
CA ARG A 286 -19.66 3.40 -15.92
C ARG A 286 -20.57 2.79 -16.98
N TYR A 287 -21.87 2.92 -16.77
CA TYR A 287 -22.84 2.61 -17.82
C TYR A 287 -22.84 3.71 -18.88
N ARG A 288 -22.87 3.31 -20.15
CA ARG A 288 -22.91 4.25 -21.27
C ARG A 288 -24.24 5.01 -21.24
N PRO A 289 -24.24 6.36 -21.18
CA PRO A 289 -25.47 7.14 -21.23
C PRO A 289 -26.12 7.06 -22.62
N ASP A 290 -27.45 7.06 -22.69
CA ASP A 290 -28.21 7.02 -23.95
C ASP A 290 -28.53 8.41 -24.55
N GLY A 291 -28.07 9.48 -23.89
CA GLY A 291 -28.34 10.88 -24.28
C GLY A 291 -29.74 11.39 -23.92
N ARG A 292 -30.59 10.58 -23.27
CA ARG A 292 -31.96 10.89 -22.86
C ARG A 292 -32.19 10.72 -21.34
N GLY A 293 -31.11 10.61 -20.58
CA GLY A 293 -31.16 10.39 -19.13
C GLY A 293 -31.26 8.90 -18.73
N GLY A 294 -31.15 7.98 -19.69
CA GLY A 294 -31.06 6.55 -19.45
C GLY A 294 -29.69 5.96 -19.77
N VAL A 295 -29.62 4.62 -19.83
CA VAL A 295 -28.41 3.86 -20.13
C VAL A 295 -28.60 3.02 -21.39
N VAL A 296 -27.57 2.96 -22.24
CA VAL A 296 -27.56 2.09 -23.41
C VAL A 296 -27.62 0.64 -22.96
N ARG A 297 -28.50 -0.15 -23.59
CA ARG A 297 -28.66 -1.59 -23.33
C ARG A 297 -28.47 -2.39 -24.62
N GLU A 298 -27.77 -3.51 -24.52
CA GLU A 298 -27.53 -4.44 -25.63
C GLU A 298 -28.17 -5.80 -25.31
N ARG A 299 -28.64 -6.49 -26.36
CA ARG A 299 -29.13 -7.87 -26.25
C ARG A 299 -27.96 -8.81 -26.06
N LYS A 300 -28.03 -9.64 -25.02
CA LYS A 300 -27.06 -10.71 -24.77
C LYS A 300 -27.79 -12.04 -24.66
N ARG A 301 -27.28 -13.06 -25.36
CA ARG A 301 -27.72 -14.44 -25.15
C ARG A 301 -27.05 -14.99 -23.91
N VAL A 302 -27.87 -15.48 -22.98
CA VAL A 302 -27.44 -16.09 -21.72
C VAL A 302 -27.96 -17.52 -21.72
N ARG A 303 -27.12 -18.48 -21.36
CA ARG A 303 -27.58 -19.85 -21.11
C ARG A 303 -28.41 -19.86 -19.83
N ASP A 304 -29.61 -20.43 -19.90
CA ASP A 304 -30.37 -20.74 -18.70
C ASP A 304 -29.82 -22.02 -18.03
N GLY A 305 -30.26 -22.27 -16.80
CA GLY A 305 -29.84 -23.44 -16.01
C GLY A 305 -30.33 -24.77 -16.58
N GLU A 306 -31.19 -24.76 -17.60
CA GLU A 306 -31.77 -25.94 -18.26
C GLU A 306 -31.15 -26.22 -19.64
N GLY A 307 -30.14 -25.43 -20.04
CA GLY A 307 -29.41 -25.60 -21.30
C GLY A 307 -30.02 -24.87 -22.50
N GLY A 308 -31.13 -24.15 -22.32
CA GLY A 308 -31.68 -23.21 -23.27
C GLY A 308 -30.88 -21.91 -23.34
N THR A 309 -31.15 -21.09 -24.35
CA THR A 309 -30.59 -19.75 -24.50
C THR A 309 -31.69 -18.72 -24.48
N ARG A 310 -31.62 -17.79 -23.52
CA ARG A 310 -32.53 -16.64 -23.42
C ARG A 310 -31.80 -15.36 -23.83
N GLU A 311 -32.50 -14.47 -24.52
CA GLU A 311 -32.02 -13.11 -24.76
C GLU A 311 -32.40 -12.19 -23.59
N GLU A 312 -31.40 -11.52 -23.02
CA GLU A 312 -31.55 -10.55 -21.94
C GLU A 312 -31.00 -9.19 -22.37
N MET A 313 -31.71 -8.12 -22.06
CA MET A 313 -31.22 -6.75 -22.26
C MET A 313 -30.30 -6.35 -21.11
N ARG A 314 -29.01 -6.19 -21.37
CA ARG A 314 -28.02 -5.80 -20.35
C ARG A 314 -27.48 -4.39 -20.60
N PRO A 315 -27.26 -3.60 -19.55
CA PRO A 315 -26.65 -2.28 -19.70
C PRO A 315 -25.22 -2.40 -20.22
N VAL A 316 -24.84 -1.51 -21.12
CA VAL A 316 -23.51 -1.45 -21.70
C VAL A 316 -22.59 -0.68 -20.77
N LEU A 317 -21.47 -1.30 -20.40
CA LEU A 317 -20.39 -0.60 -19.70
C LEU A 317 -19.57 0.15 -20.75
N GLU A 318 -19.47 1.47 -20.59
CA GLU A 318 -18.68 2.30 -21.50
C GLU A 318 -17.19 2.00 -21.34
N ARG A 319 -16.73 1.96 -20.08
CA ARG A 319 -15.34 1.71 -19.69
C ARG A 319 -15.32 0.97 -18.36
N HIS A 320 -14.30 0.14 -18.17
CA HIS A 320 -14.20 -0.76 -17.03
C HIS A 320 -12.75 -1.19 -16.77
N GLN A 321 -11.81 -0.24 -16.83
CA GLN A 321 -10.42 -0.54 -16.45
C GLN A 321 -10.33 -0.80 -14.95
N PHE A 322 -11.00 0.03 -14.16
CA PHE A 322 -11.14 -0.15 -12.72
C PHE A 322 -12.60 -0.31 -12.34
N ARG A 323 -12.89 -1.23 -11.43
CA ARG A 323 -14.19 -1.28 -10.76
C ARG A 323 -14.45 -0.01 -9.97
N GLN A 324 -13.44 0.45 -9.24
CA GLN A 324 -13.54 1.56 -8.30
C GLN A 324 -12.18 2.25 -8.11
N VAL A 325 -12.20 3.53 -7.74
CA VAL A 325 -11.06 4.23 -7.13
C VAL A 325 -11.33 4.47 -5.64
N GLN A 326 -10.36 4.15 -4.79
CA GLN A 326 -10.39 4.42 -3.36
C GLN A 326 -9.35 5.47 -3.00
N TRP A 327 -9.82 6.60 -2.48
CA TRP A 327 -8.99 7.70 -2.01
C TRP A 327 -8.86 7.65 -0.50
N TRP A 328 -7.62 7.68 0.00
CA TRP A 328 -7.28 7.82 1.41
C TRP A 328 -6.65 9.18 1.63
N CYS A 329 -7.39 10.11 2.20
CA CYS A 329 -7.05 11.53 2.15
C CYS A 329 -6.95 12.17 3.53
N VAL A 330 -6.07 13.16 3.65
CA VAL A 330 -6.17 14.14 4.74
C VAL A 330 -7.42 15.02 4.53
N PRO A 331 -7.96 15.65 5.60
CA PRO A 331 -9.21 16.41 5.52
C PRO A 331 -9.24 17.49 4.44
N GLU A 332 -8.12 18.16 4.16
CA GLU A 332 -8.00 19.18 3.13
C GLU A 332 -8.25 18.61 1.73
N SER A 333 -7.61 17.48 1.42
CA SER A 333 -7.79 16.78 0.14
C SER A 333 -9.21 16.18 0.04
N GLN A 334 -9.74 15.65 1.13
CA GLN A 334 -11.13 15.18 1.17
C GLN A 334 -12.12 16.32 0.87
N ALA A 335 -11.92 17.51 1.43
CA ALA A 335 -12.77 18.67 1.16
C ALA A 335 -12.69 19.13 -0.32
N LEU A 336 -11.54 19.00 -0.97
CA LEU A 336 -11.40 19.27 -2.41
C LEU A 336 -12.14 18.23 -3.27
N LEU A 337 -12.04 16.95 -2.91
CA LEU A 337 -12.64 15.83 -3.64
C LEU A 337 -14.17 15.79 -3.50
N CYS A 338 -14.66 15.83 -2.26
CA CYS A 338 -16.07 15.66 -1.90
C CYS A 338 -16.85 16.98 -1.88
N GLY A 339 -16.15 18.10 -1.66
CA GLY A 339 -16.76 19.38 -1.36
C GLY A 339 -16.81 19.64 0.14
N ARG A 340 -17.33 20.81 0.51
CA ARG A 340 -17.50 21.22 1.90
C ARG A 340 -18.65 22.19 2.04
N TYR A 341 -19.33 22.11 3.18
CA TYR A 341 -20.21 23.17 3.60
C TYR A 341 -19.37 24.40 4.01
N THR A 342 -19.70 25.55 3.43
CA THR A 342 -19.04 26.82 3.75
C THR A 342 -20.04 27.71 4.48
N ARG A 343 -19.82 27.91 5.79
CA ARG A 343 -20.66 28.79 6.62
C ARG A 343 -20.76 30.21 6.05
N ALA A 344 -19.65 30.74 5.54
CA ALA A 344 -19.58 32.11 5.00
C ALA A 344 -20.52 32.34 3.80
N THR A 345 -20.79 31.31 2.99
CA THR A 345 -21.68 31.42 1.82
C THR A 345 -23.02 30.74 2.06
N ASN A 346 -23.28 30.24 3.28
CA ASN A 346 -24.42 29.39 3.63
C ASN A 346 -24.72 28.30 2.57
N GLY A 347 -23.66 27.70 2.00
CA GLY A 347 -23.77 26.87 0.81
C GLY A 347 -22.78 25.72 0.80
N TYR A 348 -23.17 24.62 0.15
CA TYR A 348 -22.30 23.47 -0.05
C TYR A 348 -21.53 23.64 -1.37
N SER A 349 -20.20 23.74 -1.31
CA SER A 349 -19.39 23.77 -2.52
C SER A 349 -19.28 22.36 -3.08
N ARG A 350 -19.67 22.15 -4.35
CA ARG A 350 -19.46 20.86 -5.03
C ARG A 350 -17.97 20.51 -5.09
N GLY A 351 -17.62 19.30 -4.66
CA GLY A 351 -16.29 18.74 -4.80
C GLY A 351 -15.93 18.41 -6.26
N MET A 352 -14.65 18.16 -6.50
CA MET A 352 -14.17 17.81 -7.85
C MET A 352 -14.78 16.51 -8.39
N ILE A 353 -15.05 15.52 -7.53
CA ILE A 353 -15.68 14.26 -7.95
C ILE A 353 -17.10 14.53 -8.44
N THR A 354 -17.94 15.22 -7.63
CA THR A 354 -19.31 15.59 -8.02
C THR A 354 -19.34 16.45 -9.28
N LYS A 355 -18.38 17.37 -9.45
CA LYS A 355 -18.28 18.18 -10.68
C LYS A 355 -17.96 17.35 -11.92
N THR A 356 -17.13 16.32 -11.78
CA THR A 356 -16.67 15.48 -12.90
C THR A 356 -17.68 14.39 -13.25
N MET A 357 -18.42 13.90 -12.24
CA MET A 357 -19.36 12.78 -12.35
C MET A 357 -20.71 13.15 -11.70
N PRO A 358 -21.44 14.15 -12.22
CA PRO A 358 -22.67 14.63 -11.58
C PRO A 358 -23.78 13.58 -11.56
N LEU A 359 -23.90 12.73 -12.59
CA LEU A 359 -24.94 11.69 -12.64
C LEU A 359 -24.79 10.66 -11.51
N GLU A 360 -23.55 10.36 -11.12
CA GLU A 360 -23.25 9.36 -10.08
C GLU A 360 -23.18 9.95 -8.67
N PHE A 361 -22.91 11.25 -8.53
CA PHE A 361 -22.56 11.86 -7.24
C PHE A 361 -23.41 13.07 -6.84
N GLU A 362 -24.37 13.52 -7.65
CA GLU A 362 -25.32 14.55 -7.22
C GLU A 362 -26.16 14.04 -6.05
N GLY A 363 -26.22 14.80 -4.95
CA GLY A 363 -26.96 14.43 -3.74
C GLY A 363 -26.32 13.36 -2.85
N VAL A 364 -25.11 12.87 -3.17
CA VAL A 364 -24.41 11.90 -2.31
C VAL A 364 -24.04 12.53 -0.97
N ASP A 365 -24.44 11.86 0.12
CA ASP A 365 -23.94 12.16 1.45
C ASP A 365 -22.55 11.54 1.65
N TRP A 366 -21.53 12.38 1.61
CA TRP A 366 -20.14 11.97 1.81
C TRP A 366 -19.81 11.57 3.26
N ALA A 367 -20.69 11.83 4.24
CA ALA A 367 -20.54 11.32 5.59
C ALA A 367 -20.95 9.83 5.69
N ALA A 368 -21.87 9.39 4.83
CA ALA A 368 -22.35 8.02 4.73
C ALA A 368 -22.48 7.59 3.26
N PRO A 369 -21.37 7.53 2.50
CA PRO A 369 -21.45 7.30 1.07
C PRO A 369 -22.02 5.90 0.78
N PRO A 370 -22.96 5.78 -0.19
CA PRO A 370 -23.46 4.50 -0.65
C PRO A 370 -22.34 3.51 -1.02
N THR A 371 -22.59 2.22 -0.82
CA THR A 371 -21.69 1.17 -1.30
C THR A 371 -21.72 1.11 -2.82
N GLY A 372 -20.59 0.75 -3.44
CA GLY A 372 -20.51 0.56 -4.89
C GLY A 372 -20.34 1.83 -5.73
N LEU A 373 -20.12 3.00 -5.12
CA LEU A 373 -19.77 4.20 -5.89
C LEU A 373 -18.47 4.00 -6.69
N PRO A 374 -18.36 4.54 -7.94
CA PRO A 374 -17.16 4.40 -8.76
C PRO A 374 -15.91 5.00 -8.12
N MET A 375 -16.08 5.99 -7.24
CA MET A 375 -15.02 6.58 -6.44
C MET A 375 -15.49 6.68 -4.99
N THR A 376 -14.60 6.33 -4.05
CA THR A 376 -14.84 6.50 -2.62
C THR A 376 -13.72 7.32 -2.01
N VAL A 377 -14.05 8.13 -1.01
CA VAL A 377 -13.09 8.95 -0.28
C VAL A 377 -13.18 8.60 1.19
N ARG A 378 -12.04 8.29 1.79
CA ARG A 378 -11.90 7.87 3.19
C ARG A 378 -10.85 8.74 3.85
N ALA A 379 -11.01 8.97 5.14
CA ALA A 379 -9.97 9.61 5.94
C ALA A 379 -8.71 8.73 5.94
N ALA A 380 -7.55 9.33 5.69
CA ALA A 380 -6.26 8.70 5.85
C ALA A 380 -6.05 8.35 7.33
N VAL A 381 -5.95 7.05 7.61
CA VAL A 381 -5.60 6.51 8.92
C VAL A 381 -4.49 5.49 8.74
N ALA A 382 -3.63 5.39 9.75
CA ALA A 382 -2.49 4.49 9.74
C ALA A 382 -2.60 3.50 10.90
N ASP A 383 -2.10 2.30 10.63
CA ASP A 383 -1.97 1.23 11.61
C ASP A 383 -0.67 1.38 12.40
N ASP A 384 0.37 1.93 11.77
CA ASP A 384 1.59 2.35 12.45
C ASP A 384 1.37 3.64 13.25
N SER A 385 1.69 3.60 14.54
CA SER A 385 1.46 4.73 15.44
C SER A 385 2.30 5.97 15.12
N GLY A 386 3.51 5.80 14.55
CA GLY A 386 4.34 6.93 14.13
C GLY A 386 3.81 7.60 12.87
N VAL A 387 3.33 6.81 11.91
CA VAL A 387 2.64 7.33 10.72
C VAL A 387 1.36 8.06 11.14
N GLN A 388 0.55 7.48 12.05
CA GLN A 388 -0.66 8.13 12.55
C GLN A 388 -0.35 9.43 13.29
N TYR A 389 0.70 9.46 14.13
CA TYR A 389 1.19 10.69 14.75
C TYR A 389 1.47 11.76 13.71
N LYS A 390 2.24 11.44 12.67
CA LYS A 390 2.62 12.43 11.67
C LYS A 390 1.42 12.90 10.85
N LEU A 391 0.43 12.05 10.59
CA LEU A 391 -0.86 12.45 10.02
C LEU A 391 -1.61 13.43 10.93
N ASP A 392 -1.72 13.11 12.22
CA ASP A 392 -2.41 13.97 13.19
C ASP A 392 -1.72 15.35 13.28
N GLN A 393 -0.39 15.41 13.36
CA GLN A 393 0.37 16.66 13.44
C GLN A 393 0.16 17.58 12.24
N ARG A 394 -0.19 17.04 11.05
CA ARG A 394 -0.48 17.85 9.86
C ARG A 394 -1.80 18.60 10.00
N VAL A 395 -2.80 17.95 10.57
CA VAL A 395 -4.16 18.51 10.71
C VAL A 395 -4.28 19.39 11.95
N LEU A 396 -3.49 19.13 12.99
CA LEU A 396 -3.50 19.92 14.22
C LEU A 396 -3.03 21.36 13.99
N TYR A 397 -3.77 22.31 14.56
CA TYR A 397 -3.30 23.69 14.70
C TYR A 397 -2.02 23.75 15.53
N ALA A 398 -1.21 24.78 15.30
CA ALA A 398 0.12 24.91 15.91
C ALA A 398 0.12 24.71 17.44
N ARG A 399 -0.88 25.24 18.16
CA ARG A 399 -0.99 25.12 19.62
C ARG A 399 -1.23 23.70 20.14
N TYR A 400 -1.72 22.79 19.31
CA TYR A 400 -1.99 21.40 19.67
C TYR A 400 -0.89 20.44 19.19
N ARG A 401 0.13 20.96 18.48
CA ARG A 401 1.25 20.12 18.02
C ARG A 401 2.14 19.76 19.19
N CYS A 402 2.64 18.53 19.19
CA CYS A 402 3.44 18.01 20.30
C CYS A 402 4.46 16.97 19.80
N SER A 403 5.40 16.60 20.67
CA SER A 403 6.37 15.55 20.36
C SER A 403 5.69 14.18 20.27
N TYR A 404 6.34 13.23 19.61
CA TYR A 404 5.79 11.88 19.45
C TYR A 404 5.54 11.18 20.80
N GLN A 405 6.40 11.40 21.80
CA GLN A 405 6.21 10.86 23.15
C GLN A 405 4.96 11.44 23.85
N ARG A 406 4.78 12.77 23.78
CA ARG A 406 3.60 13.46 24.33
C ARG A 406 2.34 12.97 23.63
N TRP A 407 2.36 12.91 22.29
CA TRP A 407 1.24 12.40 21.50
C TRP A 407 0.84 10.97 21.90
N LYS A 408 1.80 10.05 22.11
CA LYS A 408 1.48 8.68 22.56
C LYS A 408 0.76 8.67 23.91
N LEU A 409 1.12 9.57 24.83
CA LEU A 409 0.43 9.71 26.10
C LEU A 409 -0.99 10.26 25.89
N TRP A 410 -1.13 11.35 25.12
CA TRP A 410 -2.42 11.96 24.80
C TRP A 410 -3.37 11.00 24.10
N ARG A 411 -2.83 10.15 23.22
CA ARG A 411 -3.56 9.07 22.57
C ARG A 411 -4.16 8.08 23.54
N LYS A 412 -3.45 7.71 24.61
CA LYS A 412 -3.98 6.84 25.67
C LYS A 412 -5.12 7.52 26.45
N VAL A 413 -5.00 8.82 26.70
CA VAL A 413 -6.07 9.61 27.33
C VAL A 413 -7.31 9.62 26.43
N TRP A 414 -7.14 9.87 25.13
CA TRP A 414 -8.26 9.80 24.18
C TRP A 414 -8.87 8.39 24.12
N GLU A 415 -8.05 7.33 24.05
CA GLU A 415 -8.52 5.94 23.99
C GLU A 415 -9.29 5.52 25.26
N SER A 416 -8.94 6.08 26.43
CA SER A 416 -9.67 5.81 27.68
C SER A 416 -10.97 6.62 27.80
N ARG A 417 -11.08 7.74 27.08
CA ARG A 417 -12.24 8.64 27.12
C ARG A 417 -13.26 8.41 26.00
N VAL A 418 -12.81 7.88 24.85
CA VAL A 418 -13.67 7.67 23.67
C VAL A 418 -13.84 6.17 23.43
N ALA A 419 -15.09 5.71 23.52
CA ALA A 419 -15.42 4.30 23.35
C ALA A 419 -15.03 3.82 21.94
N PRO A 420 -14.61 2.55 21.76
CA PRO A 420 -14.12 2.05 20.47
C PRO A 420 -15.04 2.32 19.26
N HIS A 421 -16.36 2.21 19.45
CA HIS A 421 -17.34 2.43 18.38
C HIS A 421 -17.53 3.91 18.02
N GLU A 422 -17.14 4.84 18.90
CA GLU A 422 -17.25 6.29 18.69
C GLU A 422 -16.00 6.91 18.06
N ARG A 423 -14.86 6.19 18.08
CA ARG A 423 -13.55 6.70 17.61
C ARG A 423 -13.52 7.09 16.12
N GLY A 424 -14.45 6.58 15.32
CA GLY A 424 -14.65 7.02 13.94
C GLY A 424 -15.27 8.43 13.85
N ALA A 425 -16.26 8.72 14.69
CA ALA A 425 -16.93 10.02 14.74
C ALA A 425 -16.11 11.07 15.52
N TRP A 426 -15.37 10.63 16.53
CA TRP A 426 -14.50 11.43 17.40
C TRP A 426 -13.06 10.99 17.24
N THR A 427 -12.47 11.33 16.09
CA THR A 427 -11.04 11.12 15.86
C THR A 427 -10.22 11.86 16.92
N PHE A 428 -9.00 11.41 17.19
CA PHE A 428 -8.11 12.04 18.17
C PHE A 428 -7.97 13.55 17.95
N VAL A 429 -7.72 13.96 16.70
CA VAL A 429 -7.61 15.36 16.32
C VAL A 429 -8.91 16.13 16.59
N LYS A 430 -10.07 15.59 16.19
CA LYS A 430 -11.36 16.25 16.41
C LYS A 430 -11.67 16.37 17.90
N TRP A 431 -11.43 15.32 18.68
CA TRP A 431 -11.63 15.29 20.12
C TRP A 431 -10.72 16.30 20.83
N LEU A 432 -9.43 16.34 20.51
CA LEU A 432 -8.46 17.25 21.14
C LEU A 432 -8.81 18.73 20.93
N MET A 433 -9.42 19.06 19.79
CA MET A 433 -9.79 20.45 19.44
C MET A 433 -11.17 20.87 19.97
N VAL A 434 -11.92 20.00 20.67
CA VAL A 434 -13.20 20.38 21.28
C VAL A 434 -12.92 21.36 22.43
N PRO A 435 -13.51 22.57 22.41
CA PRO A 435 -13.36 23.52 23.52
C PRO A 435 -14.06 23.01 24.78
N ALA A 436 -13.63 23.50 25.96
CA ALA A 436 -14.30 23.23 27.21
C ALA A 436 -15.80 23.60 27.15
N GLY A 437 -16.67 22.73 27.68
CA GLY A 437 -18.12 22.87 27.60
C GLY A 437 -18.74 23.86 28.62
N GLY A 438 -17.96 24.39 29.56
CA GLY A 438 -18.43 25.32 30.60
C GLY A 438 -17.42 25.51 31.74
N ALA A 439 -17.74 26.40 32.70
CA ALA A 439 -16.88 26.68 33.84
C ALA A 439 -16.63 25.42 34.70
N GLY A 440 -15.35 25.13 34.97
CA GLY A 440 -14.93 23.97 35.76
C GLY A 440 -14.79 22.64 34.98
N VAL A 441 -15.08 22.62 33.67
CA VAL A 441 -14.82 21.45 32.82
C VAL A 441 -13.51 21.66 32.08
N LEU A 442 -12.52 20.80 32.36
CA LEU A 442 -11.27 20.80 31.61
C LEU A 442 -11.54 20.55 30.13
N SER A 443 -10.89 21.32 29.28
CA SER A 443 -10.74 21.00 27.87
C SER A 443 -10.00 19.68 27.69
N ASN A 444 -10.18 19.04 26.54
CA ASN A 444 -9.48 17.81 26.22
C ASN A 444 -7.95 17.98 26.15
N LEU A 445 -7.47 19.21 25.88
CA LEU A 445 -6.05 19.54 25.97
C LEU A 445 -5.57 19.58 27.41
N GLU A 446 -6.30 20.23 28.32
CA GLU A 446 -5.93 20.29 29.74
C GLU A 446 -5.92 18.89 30.36
N LEU A 447 -6.86 18.01 30.00
CA LEU A 447 -6.82 16.59 30.41
C LEU A 447 -5.55 15.87 29.94
N CYS A 448 -5.04 16.21 28.75
CA CYS A 448 -3.82 15.65 28.22
C CYS A 448 -2.58 16.20 28.94
N GLU A 449 -2.57 17.49 29.28
CA GLU A 449 -1.50 18.15 30.04
C GLU A 449 -1.44 17.68 31.50
N GLU A 450 -2.59 17.43 32.15
CA GLU A 450 -2.64 16.80 33.48
C GLU A 450 -2.05 15.39 33.46
N ALA A 451 -2.34 14.60 32.43
CA ALA A 451 -1.76 13.27 32.27
C ALA A 451 -0.23 13.33 32.12
N GLU A 452 0.31 14.36 31.47
CA GLU A 452 1.75 14.60 31.37
C GLU A 452 2.37 14.91 32.73
N LEU A 453 1.77 15.81 33.50
CA LEU A 453 2.23 16.15 34.85
C LEU A 453 2.21 14.92 35.76
N ALA A 454 1.15 14.12 35.71
CA ALA A 454 1.05 12.87 36.45
C ALA A 454 2.13 11.87 36.05
N ALA A 455 2.39 11.71 34.75
CA ALA A 455 3.43 10.81 34.25
C ALA A 455 4.84 11.28 34.64
N ALA A 456 5.10 12.59 34.68
CA ALA A 456 6.37 13.15 35.13
C ALA A 456 6.60 12.92 36.63
N ASN A 457 5.56 13.08 37.45
CA ASN A 457 5.63 12.88 38.91
C ASN A 457 5.74 11.40 39.31
N ALA A 458 5.31 10.47 38.44
CA ALA A 458 5.40 9.03 38.69
C ALA A 458 6.81 8.44 38.50
N VAL A 459 7.75 9.20 37.93
CA VAL A 459 9.14 8.73 37.77
C VAL A 459 9.87 8.94 39.09
N PRO A 460 10.24 7.86 39.84
CA PRO A 460 10.97 8.02 41.09
C PRO A 460 12.30 8.76 40.83
N PRO A 461 12.74 9.64 41.76
CA PRO A 461 13.99 10.37 41.58
C PRO A 461 15.11 9.37 41.28
N ARG A 462 15.80 9.58 40.15
CA ARG A 462 17.01 8.81 39.81
C ARG A 462 17.92 8.88 41.03
N LYS A 463 18.18 7.73 41.68
CA LYS A 463 19.21 7.65 42.73
C LYS A 463 20.46 8.29 42.17
N SER A 464 20.82 9.47 42.68
CA SER A 464 22.11 10.06 42.39
C SER A 464 23.14 9.02 42.77
N ARG A 465 23.96 8.61 41.80
CA ARG A 465 25.18 7.87 42.12
C ARG A 465 25.96 8.81 43.03
N ALA A 466 26.01 8.51 44.32
CA ALA A 466 26.97 9.11 45.21
C ALA A 466 28.34 8.89 44.57
N VAL A 467 29.02 10.00 44.26
CA VAL A 467 30.37 10.02 43.71
C VAL A 467 31.34 9.57 44.79
#